data_AF-A0A2J0MKR6-F1
#
_entry.id   AF-A0A2J0MKR6-F1
#
_cell.length_a   1.000
_cell.length_b   1.000
_cell.length_c   1.000
_cell.angle_alpha   90.00
_cell.angle_beta   90.00
_cell.angle_gamma   90.00
#
_symmetry.space_group_name_H-M   'P 1'
#
loop_
_entity.id
_entity.type
_entity.pdbx_description
1 polymer ?
#
loop_
_entity_poly.entity_id
_entity_poly.type
_entity_poly.pdbx_seq_one_letter_code
_entity_poly.pdbx_strand_id
1 'polypeptide(L)'
;FQMGQITKKDVVYGMFLAEALHPGAQYYTSLEKRKFDFSKMCQEGTRDVWGPHTCQADFGSGEYREYLSYITRRAIDLGIQSFTFGQIYRQEGGGRKYIPKIVKDIRDYAKKKKINVVIGAQTGAITDPDYLGLFDYIEGGVGIDSEGRTESGPCLSSKGSCWALLWHENFSGKAKNVLLHLDWTGVAYDDLDIFARMSQVKRAETLQNLYARFTTKNMGFLLPIFGVLDPSNGGCRGPKKRFYSADNAYSCQDENVINKLIKS
;
A
#
# COMPACT_ATOMS: atom_id res chain seq x y z
N PHE A 1 8.06 -9.57 -27.57
CA PHE A 1 7.60 -10.10 -26.27
C PHE A 1 6.10 -9.91 -26.18
N GLN A 2 5.35 -11.00 -26.31
CA GLN A 2 3.91 -10.99 -26.09
C GLN A 2 3.71 -10.97 -24.57
N MET A 3 3.47 -9.79 -23.99
CA MET A 3 3.12 -9.70 -22.57
C MET A 3 1.71 -10.29 -22.44
N GLY A 4 1.60 -11.44 -21.79
CA GLY A 4 0.31 -12.09 -21.55
C GLY A 4 -0.63 -11.14 -20.80
N GLN A 5 -1.85 -11.00 -21.28
CA GLN A 5 -2.89 -10.29 -20.54
C GLN A 5 -3.33 -11.12 -19.34
N ILE A 6 -3.70 -10.43 -18.26
CA ILE A 6 -4.31 -11.05 -17.10
C ILE A 6 -5.69 -11.60 -17.49
N THR A 7 -5.92 -12.90 -17.30
CA THR A 7 -7.16 -13.59 -17.73
C THR A 7 -8.01 -14.12 -16.57
N LYS A 8 -7.48 -14.15 -15.35
CA LYS A 8 -8.15 -14.74 -14.19
C LYS A 8 -9.19 -13.76 -13.60
N LYS A 9 -10.48 -14.04 -13.82
CA LYS A 9 -11.60 -13.12 -13.50
C LYS A 9 -11.91 -12.96 -12.01
N ASP A 10 -11.48 -13.92 -11.19
CA ASP A 10 -11.68 -13.97 -9.73
C ASP A 10 -10.52 -13.31 -8.95
N VAL A 11 -9.56 -12.69 -9.64
CA VAL A 11 -8.42 -12.00 -9.02
C VAL A 11 -8.36 -10.56 -9.49
N VAL A 12 -8.34 -9.63 -8.53
CA VAL A 12 -8.05 -8.23 -8.78
C VAL A 12 -6.54 -8.02 -8.67
N TYR A 13 -5.92 -7.52 -9.73
CA TYR A 13 -4.50 -7.20 -9.72
C TYR A 13 -4.32 -5.72 -9.43
N GLY A 14 -3.44 -5.43 -8.46
CA GLY A 14 -3.10 -4.09 -8.03
C GLY A 14 -1.67 -3.69 -8.39
N MET A 15 -1.45 -2.39 -8.51
CA MET A 15 -0.15 -1.75 -8.64
C MET A 15 0.02 -0.73 -7.52
N PHE A 16 1.09 -0.89 -6.74
CA PHE A 16 1.52 0.11 -5.77
C PHE A 16 2.47 1.09 -6.46
N LEU A 17 2.11 2.38 -6.43
CA LEU A 17 2.89 3.49 -6.97
C LEU A 17 3.72 4.08 -5.84
N ALA A 18 4.94 3.56 -5.70
CA ALA A 18 5.83 3.89 -4.59
C ALA A 18 6.27 5.36 -4.58
N GLU A 19 6.32 5.91 -3.38
CA GLU A 19 6.81 7.25 -3.02
C GLU A 19 8.33 7.36 -3.01
N ALA A 20 9.02 6.22 -2.92
CA ALA A 20 10.48 6.13 -2.86
C ALA A 20 11.02 5.69 -4.22
N LEU A 21 12.00 6.44 -4.75
CA LEU A 21 12.65 6.16 -6.02
C LEU A 21 14.14 5.91 -5.81
N HIS A 22 14.72 5.06 -6.64
CA HIS A 22 16.17 4.95 -6.75
C HIS A 22 16.65 5.85 -7.92
N PRO A 23 17.40 6.94 -7.69
CA PRO A 23 17.74 7.92 -8.73
C PRO A 23 18.51 7.34 -9.93
N GLY A 24 19.25 6.24 -9.71
CA GLY A 24 19.98 5.51 -10.75
C GLY A 24 19.18 4.43 -11.48
N ALA A 25 17.89 4.25 -11.17
CA ALA A 25 17.07 3.22 -11.80
C ALA A 25 16.98 3.42 -13.33
N GLN A 26 16.90 2.30 -14.05
CA GLN A 26 16.90 2.29 -15.51
C GLN A 26 15.58 1.70 -16.00
N TYR A 27 14.72 2.52 -16.59
CA TYR A 27 13.45 2.07 -17.16
C TYR A 27 13.24 2.68 -18.54
N TYR A 28 13.02 1.83 -19.55
CA TYR A 28 12.87 2.25 -20.94
C TYR A 28 11.40 2.49 -21.30
N THR A 29 11.11 3.62 -21.92
CA THR A 29 9.80 3.90 -22.53
C THR A 29 9.83 3.64 -24.02
N SER A 30 8.90 2.80 -24.47
CA SER A 30 8.68 2.53 -25.90
C SER A 30 7.99 3.69 -26.62
N LEU A 31 7.36 4.63 -25.89
CA LEU A 31 6.68 5.79 -26.45
C LEU A 31 7.68 6.80 -27.02
N GLU A 32 8.71 7.13 -26.23
CA GLU A 32 9.70 8.17 -26.55
C GLU A 32 11.06 7.59 -26.94
N LYS A 33 11.15 6.26 -26.98
CA LYS A 33 12.36 5.50 -27.32
C LYS A 33 13.60 5.90 -26.48
N ARG A 34 13.39 6.33 -25.24
CA ARG A 34 14.43 6.73 -24.30
C ARG A 34 14.26 6.04 -22.95
N LYS A 35 15.26 6.18 -22.07
CA LYS A 35 15.11 5.85 -20.66
C LYS A 35 14.53 7.05 -19.91
N PHE A 36 13.75 6.76 -18.88
CA PHE A 36 13.39 7.77 -17.90
C PHE A 36 14.59 8.14 -17.04
N ASP A 37 14.65 9.40 -16.63
CA ASP A 37 15.66 9.97 -15.75
C ASP A 37 15.11 10.04 -14.33
N PHE A 38 15.31 8.97 -13.55
CA PHE A 38 14.80 8.88 -12.18
C PHE A 38 15.38 9.93 -11.25
N SER A 39 16.56 10.49 -11.57
CA SER A 39 17.14 11.59 -10.78
C SER A 39 16.31 12.87 -10.91
N LYS A 40 15.71 13.12 -12.08
CA LYS A 40 14.79 14.26 -12.30
C LYS A 40 13.41 14.08 -11.70
N MET A 41 13.08 12.89 -11.21
CA MET A 41 11.81 12.60 -10.54
C MET A 41 11.87 12.87 -9.03
N CYS A 42 13.06 13.08 -8.50
CA CYS A 42 13.29 13.27 -7.07
C CYS A 42 12.92 14.69 -6.62
N GLN A 43 12.31 14.78 -5.44
CA GLN A 43 12.18 16.04 -4.72
C GLN A 43 13.55 16.46 -4.17
N GLU A 44 13.89 17.75 -4.30
CA GLU A 44 15.13 18.32 -3.79
C GLU A 44 15.26 18.14 -2.26
N GLY A 45 16.46 17.81 -1.78
CA GLY A 45 16.75 17.65 -0.36
C GLY A 45 16.23 16.36 0.28
N THR A 46 15.63 15.44 -0.49
CA THR A 46 15.03 14.20 0.04
C THR A 46 15.89 12.95 -0.13
N ARG A 47 17.18 13.13 -0.42
CA ARG A 47 18.12 12.03 -0.61
C ARG A 47 18.24 11.20 0.67
N ASP A 48 18.22 9.89 0.51
CA ASP A 48 18.37 8.86 1.54
C ASP A 48 17.29 8.86 2.64
N VAL A 49 16.20 9.61 2.47
CA VAL A 49 15.07 9.68 3.44
C VAL A 49 14.40 8.31 3.65
N TRP A 50 14.37 7.46 2.62
CA TRP A 50 13.81 6.10 2.67
C TRP A 50 14.89 5.00 2.76
N GLY A 51 16.14 5.40 3.05
CA GLY A 51 17.30 4.52 3.09
C GLY A 51 18.31 4.83 1.97
N PRO A 52 19.50 4.20 2.00
CA PRO A 52 20.59 4.54 1.09
C PRO A 52 20.19 4.43 -0.38
N HIS A 53 20.62 5.42 -1.16
CA HIS A 53 20.39 5.55 -2.60
C HIS A 53 18.92 5.71 -3.00
N THR A 54 18.12 6.30 -2.12
CA THR A 54 16.71 6.62 -2.40
C THR A 54 16.45 8.12 -2.41
N CYS A 55 15.33 8.53 -2.99
CA CYS A 55 14.78 9.87 -2.88
C CYS A 55 13.25 9.79 -2.82
N GLN A 56 12.60 10.87 -2.40
CA GLN A 56 11.15 11.01 -2.47
C GLN A 56 10.74 11.42 -3.89
N ALA A 57 9.71 10.79 -4.43
CA ALA A 57 9.15 11.17 -5.72
C ALA A 57 8.44 12.54 -5.65
N ASP A 58 8.51 13.32 -6.73
CA ASP A 58 7.92 14.65 -6.82
C ASP A 58 6.86 14.71 -7.92
N PHE A 59 5.57 14.83 -7.56
CA PHE A 59 4.50 15.08 -8.54
C PHE A 59 4.68 16.41 -9.29
N GLY A 60 5.47 17.34 -8.77
CA GLY A 60 5.92 18.57 -9.42
C GLY A 60 6.83 18.33 -10.63
N SER A 61 7.52 17.20 -10.70
CA SER A 61 8.38 16.82 -11.82
C SER A 61 7.58 16.41 -13.06
N GLY A 62 7.90 17.01 -14.21
CA GLY A 62 7.37 16.59 -15.50
C GLY A 62 7.74 15.15 -15.85
N GLU A 63 8.99 14.79 -15.58
CA GLU A 63 9.55 13.45 -15.83
C GLU A 63 8.81 12.39 -15.01
N TYR A 64 8.48 12.68 -13.74
CA TYR A 64 7.73 11.73 -12.91
C TYR A 64 6.28 11.56 -13.37
N ARG A 65 5.61 12.66 -13.76
CA ARG A 65 4.24 12.58 -14.30
C ARG A 65 4.18 11.82 -15.62
N GLU A 66 5.17 11.98 -16.49
CA GLU A 66 5.29 11.20 -17.73
C GLU A 66 5.50 9.71 -17.42
N TYR A 67 6.37 9.41 -16.45
CA TYR A 67 6.58 8.04 -15.97
C TYR A 67 5.29 7.42 -15.43
N LEU A 68 4.58 8.09 -14.52
CA LEU A 68 3.31 7.63 -13.96
C LEU A 68 2.27 7.38 -15.04
N SER A 69 2.11 8.32 -15.97
CA SER A 69 1.21 8.16 -17.13
C SER A 69 1.58 6.93 -17.96
N TYR A 70 2.87 6.72 -18.25
CA TYR A 70 3.32 5.58 -19.02
C TYR A 70 3.07 4.24 -18.32
N ILE A 71 3.45 4.10 -17.05
CA ILE A 71 3.33 2.83 -16.33
C ILE A 71 1.88 2.47 -16.03
N THR A 72 1.05 3.45 -15.65
CA THR A 72 -0.37 3.19 -15.34
C THR A 72 -1.16 2.81 -16.59
N ARG A 73 -0.90 3.44 -17.74
CA ARG A 73 -1.53 3.07 -19.01
C ARG A 73 -1.18 1.65 -19.42
N ARG A 74 0.10 1.27 -19.32
CA ARG A 74 0.55 -0.09 -19.60
C ARG A 74 -0.04 -1.10 -18.62
N ALA A 75 -0.12 -0.76 -17.35
CA ALA A 75 -0.73 -1.58 -16.33
C ALA A 75 -2.22 -1.83 -16.65
N ILE A 76 -2.96 -0.78 -17.02
CA ILE A 76 -4.36 -0.88 -17.48
C ILE A 76 -4.44 -1.79 -18.71
N ASP A 77 -3.58 -1.60 -19.71
CA ASP A 77 -3.58 -2.43 -20.93
C ASP A 77 -3.30 -3.92 -20.65
N LEU A 78 -2.62 -4.23 -19.54
CA LEU A 78 -2.37 -5.58 -19.06
C LEU A 78 -3.51 -6.17 -18.21
N GLY A 79 -4.47 -5.34 -17.79
CA GLY A 79 -5.60 -5.73 -16.94
C GLY A 79 -5.42 -5.43 -15.45
N ILE A 80 -4.48 -4.57 -15.06
CA ILE A 80 -4.40 -4.06 -13.69
C ILE A 80 -5.59 -3.14 -13.41
N GLN A 81 -6.24 -3.34 -12.27
CA GLN A 81 -7.49 -2.67 -11.90
C GLN A 81 -7.33 -1.80 -10.65
N SER A 82 -6.42 -2.13 -9.73
CA SER A 82 -6.21 -1.35 -8.51
C SER A 82 -4.92 -0.54 -8.59
N PHE A 83 -4.95 0.73 -8.22
CA PHE A 83 -3.75 1.58 -8.13
C PHE A 83 -3.70 2.23 -6.75
N THR A 84 -2.73 1.87 -5.91
CA THR A 84 -2.52 2.52 -4.61
C THR A 84 -1.32 3.46 -4.70
N PHE A 85 -1.49 4.74 -4.39
CA PHE A 85 -0.37 5.68 -4.21
C PHE A 85 0.22 5.53 -2.80
N GLY A 86 1.53 5.27 -2.71
CA GLY A 86 2.24 5.21 -1.43
C GLY A 86 2.43 6.59 -0.79
N GLN A 87 2.30 6.70 0.53
CA GLN A 87 2.55 7.90 1.35
C GLN A 87 2.31 9.25 0.64
N ILE A 88 1.11 9.44 0.09
CA ILE A 88 0.86 10.46 -0.95
C ILE A 88 1.16 11.90 -0.51
N TYR A 89 0.99 12.18 0.78
CA TYR A 89 1.26 13.49 1.39
C TYR A 89 2.72 13.92 1.26
N ARG A 90 3.62 12.97 0.99
CA ARG A 90 5.04 13.23 0.79
C ARG A 90 5.37 13.61 -0.65
N GLN A 91 4.55 13.20 -1.61
CA GLN A 91 4.89 13.35 -3.03
C GLN A 91 4.38 14.65 -3.67
N GLU A 92 3.50 15.39 -2.96
CA GLU A 92 3.06 16.71 -3.40
C GLU A 92 4.19 17.74 -3.17
N GLY A 93 5.01 17.96 -4.20
CA GLY A 93 6.06 18.98 -4.21
C GLY A 93 5.61 20.29 -4.85
N GLY A 94 6.01 21.41 -4.24
CA GLY A 94 5.62 22.76 -4.67
C GLY A 94 4.15 23.07 -4.41
N GLY A 95 3.76 24.33 -4.24
CA GLY A 95 2.41 24.72 -3.82
C GLY A 95 1.24 24.39 -4.78
N ARG A 96 1.44 23.54 -5.80
CA ARG A 96 0.43 23.09 -6.76
C ARG A 96 0.06 21.62 -6.48
N LYS A 97 -1.25 21.34 -6.33
CA LYS A 97 -1.77 19.97 -6.21
C LYS A 97 -1.86 19.31 -7.59
N TYR A 98 -1.03 18.31 -7.88
CA TYR A 98 -1.02 17.61 -9.18
C TYR A 98 -1.89 16.35 -9.20
N ILE A 99 -2.14 15.77 -8.03
CA ILE A 99 -2.92 14.53 -7.89
C ILE A 99 -4.31 14.57 -8.55
N PRO A 100 -5.12 15.65 -8.45
CA PRO A 100 -6.42 15.68 -9.12
C PRO A 100 -6.32 15.41 -10.63
N LYS A 101 -5.28 15.95 -11.28
CA LYS A 101 -5.02 15.73 -12.71
C LYS A 101 -4.55 14.30 -12.97
N ILE A 102 -3.61 13.79 -12.17
CA ILE A 102 -3.06 12.44 -12.32
C ILE A 102 -4.17 11.39 -12.20
N VAL A 103 -5.00 11.49 -11.16
CA VAL A 103 -6.15 10.59 -10.93
C VAL A 103 -7.14 10.67 -12.09
N LYS A 104 -7.43 11.88 -12.58
CA LYS A 104 -8.32 12.06 -13.74
C LYS A 104 -7.75 11.40 -15.00
N ASP A 105 -6.46 11.55 -15.28
CA ASP A 105 -5.81 10.98 -16.46
C ASP A 105 -5.83 9.43 -16.44
N ILE A 106 -5.64 8.82 -15.27
CA ILE A 106 -5.77 7.35 -15.08
C ILE A 106 -7.21 6.90 -15.37
N ARG A 107 -8.20 7.58 -14.76
CA ARG A 107 -9.64 7.26 -14.96
C ARG A 107 -10.07 7.43 -16.41
N ASP A 108 -9.67 8.51 -17.07
CA ASP A 108 -10.01 8.78 -18.46
C ASP A 108 -9.43 7.71 -19.40
N TYR A 109 -8.18 7.30 -19.17
CA TYR A 109 -7.57 6.22 -19.95
C TYR A 109 -8.27 4.87 -19.72
N ALA A 110 -8.54 4.52 -18.46
CA ALA A 110 -9.27 3.31 -18.09
C ALA A 110 -10.66 3.26 -18.75
N LYS A 111 -11.40 4.37 -18.71
CA LYS A 111 -12.71 4.52 -19.37
C LYS A 111 -12.61 4.30 -20.88
N LYS A 112 -11.60 4.88 -21.54
CA LYS A 112 -11.34 4.65 -22.98
C LYS A 112 -11.08 3.17 -23.29
N LYS A 113 -10.44 2.45 -22.36
CA LYS A 113 -10.15 1.02 -22.46
C LYS A 113 -11.30 0.13 -21.99
N LYS A 114 -12.39 0.72 -21.47
CA LYS A 114 -13.54 0.01 -20.87
C LYS A 114 -13.10 -0.92 -19.73
N ILE A 115 -12.09 -0.50 -18.98
CA ILE A 115 -11.58 -1.20 -17.80
C ILE A 115 -12.00 -0.40 -16.57
N ASN A 116 -12.62 -1.08 -15.60
CA ASN A 116 -12.92 -0.47 -14.31
C ASN A 116 -11.65 -0.47 -13.47
N VAL A 117 -11.27 0.71 -12.99
CA VAL A 117 -10.15 0.89 -12.08
C VAL A 117 -10.62 1.47 -10.76
N VAL A 118 -9.96 1.09 -9.68
CA VAL A 118 -10.07 1.69 -8.35
C VAL A 118 -8.73 2.31 -7.99
N ILE A 119 -8.77 3.51 -7.43
CA ILE A 119 -7.56 4.29 -7.12
C ILE A 119 -7.58 4.62 -5.63
N GLY A 120 -6.60 4.11 -4.90
CA GLY A 120 -6.44 4.38 -3.47
C GLY A 120 -5.21 5.20 -3.13
N ALA A 121 -5.15 5.62 -1.87
CA ALA A 121 -3.99 6.32 -1.34
C ALA A 121 -3.64 5.85 0.08
N GLN A 122 -2.35 5.71 0.33
CA GLN A 122 -1.79 5.62 1.67
C GLN A 122 -1.45 7.05 2.10
N THR A 123 -2.22 7.63 3.03
CA THR A 123 -2.34 9.09 3.15
C THR A 123 -1.66 9.72 4.37
N GLY A 124 -1.15 8.93 5.31
CA GLY A 124 -0.75 9.46 6.61
C GLY A 124 -1.91 10.22 7.27
N ALA A 125 -1.62 11.34 7.97
CA ALA A 125 -2.61 12.08 8.75
C ALA A 125 -3.42 13.13 7.94
N ILE A 126 -3.59 12.97 6.62
CA ILE A 126 -4.42 13.89 5.82
C ILE A 126 -5.87 13.87 6.33
N THR A 127 -6.45 15.05 6.51
CA THR A 127 -7.83 15.24 6.99
C THR A 127 -8.67 16.14 6.09
N ASP A 128 -8.17 16.52 4.92
CA ASP A 128 -8.90 17.30 3.91
C ASP A 128 -9.87 16.37 3.13
N PRO A 129 -11.21 16.50 3.32
CA PRO A 129 -12.18 15.62 2.69
C PRO A 129 -12.23 15.78 1.16
N ASP A 130 -11.95 16.97 0.62
CA ASP A 130 -11.93 17.19 -0.83
C ASP A 130 -10.75 16.44 -1.45
N TYR A 131 -9.61 16.44 -0.76
CA TYR A 131 -8.44 15.69 -1.19
C TYR A 131 -8.64 14.17 -1.07
N LEU A 132 -9.14 13.69 0.07
CA LEU A 132 -9.43 12.26 0.25
C LEU A 132 -10.52 11.75 -0.70
N GLY A 133 -11.48 12.61 -1.06
CA GLY A 133 -12.55 12.33 -2.02
C GLY A 133 -12.06 12.07 -3.45
N LEU A 134 -10.80 12.39 -3.77
CA LEU A 134 -10.19 12.04 -5.05
C LEU A 134 -10.06 10.52 -5.23
N PHE A 135 -9.83 9.81 -4.12
CA PHE A 135 -9.59 8.36 -4.07
C PHE A 135 -10.88 7.57 -3.87
N ASP A 136 -10.84 6.31 -4.25
CA ASP A 136 -11.91 5.33 -4.04
C ASP A 136 -11.76 4.65 -2.67
N TYR A 137 -10.54 4.57 -2.13
CA TYR A 137 -10.25 4.13 -0.77
C TYR A 137 -8.99 4.82 -0.22
N ILE A 138 -8.88 4.86 1.11
CA ILE A 138 -7.62 5.09 1.81
C ILE A 138 -7.11 3.77 2.40
N GLU A 139 -5.79 3.61 2.48
CA GLU A 139 -5.15 2.37 2.95
C GLU A 139 -4.13 2.65 4.05
N GLY A 140 -4.11 1.84 5.12
CA GLY A 140 -3.12 2.00 6.19
C GLY A 140 -3.06 0.84 7.18
N GLY A 141 -2.07 0.91 8.07
CA GLY A 141 -1.87 -0.06 9.15
C GLY A 141 -2.98 -0.05 10.19
N VAL A 142 -3.15 -1.16 10.89
CA VAL A 142 -4.13 -1.31 11.96
C VAL A 142 -3.60 -0.86 13.32
N GLY A 143 -2.28 -0.92 13.53
CA GLY A 143 -1.64 -0.53 14.78
C GLY A 143 -1.96 -1.50 15.92
N ILE A 144 -1.42 -2.72 15.89
CA ILE A 144 -1.63 -3.73 16.94
C ILE A 144 -0.52 -3.75 17.98
N ASP A 145 -0.89 -4.08 19.22
CA ASP A 145 0.06 -4.43 20.27
C ASP A 145 0.41 -5.94 20.26
N SER A 146 1.30 -6.37 21.16
CA SER A 146 1.68 -7.79 21.32
C SER A 146 0.51 -8.70 21.70
N GLU A 147 -0.60 -8.13 22.16
CA GLU A 147 -1.84 -8.84 22.48
C GLU A 147 -2.85 -8.82 21.32
N GLY A 148 -2.48 -8.31 20.15
CA GLY A 148 -3.35 -8.24 18.98
C GLY A 148 -4.48 -7.21 19.12
N ARG A 149 -4.37 -6.28 20.07
CA ARG A 149 -5.34 -5.21 20.28
C ARG A 149 -4.91 -3.99 19.51
N THR A 150 -5.86 -3.31 18.88
CA THR A 150 -5.60 -2.01 18.27
C THR A 150 -5.65 -0.91 19.33
N GLU A 151 -4.94 0.18 19.10
CA GLU A 151 -5.09 1.39 19.91
C GLU A 151 -6.50 2.01 19.80
N SER A 152 -6.79 3.01 20.63
CA SER A 152 -8.04 3.79 20.57
C SER A 152 -7.88 5.12 19.83
N GLY A 153 -6.66 5.68 19.80
CA GLY A 153 -6.39 6.99 19.24
C GLY A 153 -6.22 7.00 17.71
N PRO A 154 -6.12 8.19 17.10
CA PRO A 154 -5.90 8.37 15.67
C PRO A 154 -4.44 8.11 15.24
N CYS A 155 -3.52 7.99 16.19
CA CYS A 155 -2.09 7.87 15.92
C CYS A 155 -1.54 6.71 16.72
N LEU A 156 -0.64 5.92 16.11
CA LEU A 156 0.09 4.87 16.82
C LEU A 156 1.02 5.49 17.86
N SER A 157 0.73 5.23 19.14
CA SER A 157 1.41 5.85 20.29
C SER A 157 2.89 5.49 20.40
N SER A 158 3.29 4.33 19.87
CA SER A 158 4.68 3.85 19.89
C SER A 158 5.59 4.56 18.88
N LYS A 159 5.04 5.37 17.97
CA LYS A 159 5.78 6.17 17.00
C LYS A 159 5.78 7.64 17.42
N GLY A 160 6.94 8.28 17.37
CA GLY A 160 7.11 9.66 17.84
C GLY A 160 6.27 10.69 17.08
N SER A 161 6.26 10.63 15.74
CA SER A 161 5.32 11.38 14.92
C SER A 161 4.04 10.56 14.70
N CYS A 162 2.90 11.23 14.51
CA CYS A 162 1.61 10.56 14.30
C CYS A 162 1.66 9.64 13.08
N TRP A 163 1.80 8.34 13.32
CA TRP A 163 1.52 7.31 12.32
C TRP A 163 0.01 7.08 12.32
N ALA A 164 -0.67 7.62 11.31
CA ALA A 164 -2.11 7.69 11.29
C ALA A 164 -2.77 6.30 11.18
N LEU A 165 -3.66 6.01 12.13
CA LEU A 165 -4.51 4.83 12.14
C LEU A 165 -5.79 5.14 11.36
N LEU A 166 -5.79 4.85 10.05
CA LEU A 166 -6.82 5.34 9.12
C LEU A 166 -8.23 4.81 9.39
N TRP A 167 -8.36 3.78 10.22
CA TRP A 167 -9.65 3.29 10.69
C TRP A 167 -10.33 4.27 11.68
N HIS A 168 -9.59 5.18 12.30
CA HIS A 168 -10.13 6.16 13.23
C HIS A 168 -11.00 7.20 12.50
N GLU A 169 -12.09 7.65 13.12
CA GLU A 169 -13.12 8.53 12.53
C GLU A 169 -12.55 9.85 11.98
N ASN A 170 -11.48 10.36 12.58
CA ASN A 170 -10.71 11.51 12.11
C ASN A 170 -10.33 11.44 10.63
N PHE A 171 -10.12 10.22 10.10
CA PHE A 171 -9.76 9.97 8.71
C PHE A 171 -10.87 9.21 7.98
N SER A 172 -11.39 8.13 8.58
CA SER A 172 -12.38 7.27 7.93
C SER A 172 -13.69 7.99 7.62
N GLY A 173 -14.11 8.95 8.46
CA GLY A 173 -15.30 9.77 8.22
C GLY A 173 -15.17 10.76 7.05
N LYS A 174 -13.99 10.85 6.41
CA LYS A 174 -13.68 11.79 5.33
C LYS A 174 -13.26 11.08 4.03
N ALA A 175 -13.24 9.75 4.03
CA ALA A 175 -12.92 8.92 2.89
C ALA A 175 -14.14 8.12 2.44
N LYS A 176 -14.13 7.67 1.17
CA LYS A 176 -15.23 6.84 0.64
C LYS A 176 -15.21 5.43 1.21
N ASN A 177 -14.03 4.83 1.26
CA ASN A 177 -13.79 3.48 1.78
C ASN A 177 -12.44 3.47 2.51
N VAL A 178 -12.29 2.53 3.44
CA VAL A 178 -11.04 2.31 4.19
C VAL A 178 -10.63 0.86 4.04
N LEU A 179 -9.40 0.63 3.59
CA LEU A 179 -8.75 -0.67 3.58
C LEU A 179 -7.62 -0.68 4.62
N LEU A 180 -7.52 -1.76 5.36
CA LEU A 180 -6.62 -1.88 6.49
C LEU A 180 -5.77 -3.13 6.33
N HIS A 181 -4.50 -3.05 6.69
CA HIS A 181 -3.59 -4.18 6.65
C HIS A 181 -2.75 -4.25 7.93
N LEU A 182 -2.09 -5.38 8.14
CA LEU A 182 -0.92 -5.41 9.02
C LEU A 182 0.22 -4.72 8.25
N ASP A 183 0.66 -3.55 8.73
CA ASP A 183 1.80 -2.84 8.16
C ASP A 183 3.05 -3.73 8.11
N TRP A 184 3.78 -3.69 7.00
CA TRP A 184 4.75 -4.73 6.61
C TRP A 184 6.02 -4.13 5.99
N THR A 185 6.62 -3.20 6.71
CA THR A 185 7.81 -2.44 6.30
C THR A 185 9.12 -3.21 6.49
N GLY A 186 9.09 -4.35 7.18
CA GLY A 186 10.30 -5.10 7.54
C GLY A 186 11.09 -4.41 8.65
N VAL A 187 10.42 -3.57 9.44
CA VAL A 187 10.99 -2.87 10.61
C VAL A 187 10.51 -3.57 11.86
N ALA A 188 11.40 -3.71 12.85
CA ALA A 188 11.03 -4.26 14.15
C ALA A 188 9.80 -3.55 14.73
N TYR A 189 8.86 -4.37 15.23
CA TYR A 189 7.63 -3.92 15.88
C TYR A 189 6.65 -3.15 14.98
N ASP A 190 6.68 -3.31 13.66
CA ASP A 190 5.49 -3.03 12.83
C ASP A 190 4.40 -4.10 13.03
N ASP A 191 3.19 -3.86 12.54
CA ASP A 191 2.04 -4.74 12.81
C ASP A 191 2.33 -6.20 12.40
N LEU A 192 2.94 -6.41 11.22
CA LEU A 192 3.22 -7.76 10.73
C LEU A 192 4.36 -8.42 11.52
N ASP A 193 5.38 -7.66 11.92
CA ASP A 193 6.46 -8.15 12.79
C ASP A 193 5.92 -8.58 14.16
N ILE A 194 5.06 -7.77 14.77
CA ILE A 194 4.36 -8.07 16.03
C ILE A 194 3.51 -9.33 15.86
N PHE A 195 2.68 -9.37 14.81
CA PHE A 195 1.82 -10.51 14.51
C PHE A 195 2.60 -11.81 14.34
N ALA A 196 3.70 -11.80 13.58
CA ALA A 196 4.52 -12.99 13.34
C ALA A 196 5.18 -13.53 14.63
N ARG A 197 5.42 -12.68 15.64
CA ARG A 197 5.97 -13.09 16.95
C ARG A 197 4.95 -13.73 17.89
N MET A 198 3.66 -13.58 17.63
CA MET A 198 2.61 -14.22 18.42
C MET A 198 2.64 -15.74 18.26
N SER A 199 2.02 -16.47 19.21
CA SER A 199 1.71 -17.88 19.01
C SER A 199 0.70 -18.07 17.87
N GLN A 200 0.66 -19.25 17.26
CA GLN A 200 -0.31 -19.55 16.20
C GLN A 200 -1.77 -19.35 16.65
N VAL A 201 -2.11 -19.77 17.87
CA VAL A 201 -3.44 -19.56 18.45
C VAL A 201 -3.76 -18.07 18.55
N LYS A 202 -2.83 -17.29 19.10
CA LYS A 202 -3.01 -15.85 19.25
C LYS A 202 -3.10 -15.13 17.91
N ARG A 203 -2.32 -15.53 16.89
CA ARG A 203 -2.47 -15.02 15.51
C ARG A 203 -3.87 -15.29 14.96
N ALA A 204 -4.38 -16.51 15.14
CA ALA A 204 -5.71 -16.87 14.67
C ALA A 204 -6.82 -16.02 15.33
N GLU A 205 -6.73 -15.82 16.66
CA GLU A 205 -7.63 -14.94 17.41
C GLU A 205 -7.53 -13.49 16.93
N THR A 206 -6.32 -12.99 16.74
CA THR A 206 -6.07 -11.63 16.24
C THR A 206 -6.69 -11.43 14.85
N LEU A 207 -6.50 -12.35 13.91
CA LEU A 207 -7.12 -12.25 12.57
C LEU A 207 -8.64 -12.23 12.64
N GLN A 208 -9.24 -13.11 13.47
CA GLN A 208 -10.70 -13.15 13.65
C GLN A 208 -11.22 -11.84 14.24
N ASN A 209 -10.57 -11.33 15.28
CA ASN A 209 -10.96 -10.11 15.96
C ASN A 209 -10.83 -8.88 15.06
N LEU A 210 -9.73 -8.74 14.33
CA LEU A 210 -9.52 -7.63 13.39
C LEU A 210 -10.52 -7.69 12.24
N TYR A 211 -10.70 -8.88 11.63
CA TYR A 211 -11.65 -9.06 10.55
C TYR A 211 -13.07 -8.70 10.99
N ALA A 212 -13.54 -9.24 12.11
CA ALA A 212 -14.87 -8.93 12.64
C ALA A 212 -15.02 -7.44 13.01
N ARG A 213 -14.02 -6.86 13.66
CA ARG A 213 -14.04 -5.44 14.07
C ARG A 213 -14.16 -4.49 12.89
N PHE A 214 -13.44 -4.73 11.80
CA PHE A 214 -13.42 -3.78 10.68
C PHE A 214 -14.56 -4.02 9.69
N THR A 215 -14.94 -5.28 9.44
CA THR A 215 -16.10 -5.58 8.59
C THR A 215 -17.42 -5.06 9.19
N THR A 216 -17.60 -5.16 10.52
CA THR A 216 -18.77 -4.57 11.21
C THR A 216 -18.81 -3.04 11.15
N LYS A 217 -17.67 -2.40 10.86
CA LYS A 217 -17.56 -0.95 10.65
C LYS A 217 -17.58 -0.55 9.17
N ASN A 218 -17.93 -1.48 8.27
CA ASN A 218 -17.91 -1.27 6.82
C ASN A 218 -16.52 -0.84 6.29
N MET A 219 -15.46 -1.42 6.85
CA MET A 219 -14.08 -1.25 6.42
C MET A 219 -13.52 -2.59 5.94
N GLY A 220 -12.64 -2.57 4.94
CA GLY A 220 -11.97 -3.76 4.46
C GLY A 220 -10.73 -4.08 5.31
N PHE A 221 -10.56 -5.34 5.68
CA PHE A 221 -9.32 -5.84 6.28
C PHE A 221 -8.63 -6.81 5.31
N LEU A 222 -7.45 -6.43 4.85
CA LEU A 222 -6.60 -7.18 3.94
C LEU A 222 -5.87 -8.27 4.73
N LEU A 223 -6.31 -9.51 4.59
CA LEU A 223 -5.72 -10.65 5.27
C LEU A 223 -4.29 -10.89 4.76
N PRO A 224 -3.29 -11.06 5.66
CA PRO A 224 -1.89 -11.16 5.27
C PRO A 224 -1.63 -12.52 4.59
N ILE A 225 -1.07 -12.51 3.38
CA ILE A 225 -0.66 -13.75 2.69
C ILE A 225 0.86 -13.90 2.70
N PHE A 226 1.57 -12.79 2.49
CA PHE A 226 3.02 -12.73 2.43
C PHE A 226 3.49 -11.31 2.77
N GLY A 227 4.62 -11.18 3.48
CA GLY A 227 5.19 -9.87 3.80
C GLY A 227 6.61 -9.98 4.32
N VAL A 228 7.31 -8.85 4.37
CA VAL A 228 8.69 -8.78 4.89
C VAL A 228 8.63 -8.65 6.41
N LEU A 229 9.54 -9.33 7.09
CA LEU A 229 9.74 -9.25 8.53
C LEU A 229 11.10 -8.62 8.83
N ASP A 230 11.22 -8.04 10.02
CA ASP A 230 12.50 -7.60 10.54
C ASP A 230 13.52 -8.76 10.58
N PRO A 231 14.81 -8.54 10.28
CA PRO A 231 15.81 -9.60 10.31
C PRO A 231 15.97 -10.29 11.68
N SER A 232 15.61 -9.61 12.76
CA SER A 232 15.62 -10.13 14.13
C SER A 232 14.29 -10.81 14.54
N ASN A 233 13.33 -10.94 13.62
CA ASN A 233 12.08 -11.65 13.91
C ASN A 233 12.37 -13.09 14.31
N GLY A 234 12.11 -13.39 15.59
CA GLY A 234 12.27 -14.71 16.20
C GLY A 234 10.97 -15.53 16.23
N GLY A 235 9.91 -15.03 15.59
CA GLY A 235 8.61 -15.65 15.52
C GLY A 235 8.48 -16.66 14.39
N CYS A 236 7.26 -16.76 13.85
CA CYS A 236 6.99 -17.58 12.69
C CYS A 236 7.60 -16.97 11.41
N ARG A 237 7.84 -17.80 10.41
CA ARG A 237 8.48 -17.43 9.15
C ARG A 237 7.92 -18.20 7.97
N GLY A 238 8.02 -17.57 6.81
CA GLY A 238 7.80 -18.13 5.49
C GLY A 238 9.07 -18.82 4.93
N PRO A 239 9.28 -18.78 3.60
CA PRO A 239 10.39 -19.47 2.93
C PRO A 239 11.78 -19.05 3.42
N LYS A 240 11.95 -17.82 3.91
CA LYS A 240 13.19 -17.34 4.56
C LYS A 240 12.82 -16.63 5.86
N LYS A 241 13.78 -16.55 6.79
CA LYS A 241 13.58 -15.96 8.13
C LYS A 241 12.96 -14.56 8.11
N ARG A 242 13.32 -13.75 7.10
CA ARG A 242 12.88 -12.36 6.93
C ARG A 242 11.51 -12.20 6.23
N PHE A 243 10.72 -13.25 6.12
CA PHE A 243 9.42 -13.18 5.47
C PHE A 243 8.37 -13.89 6.31
N TYR A 244 7.17 -13.33 6.33
CA TYR A 244 5.95 -13.98 6.75
C TYR A 244 5.33 -14.73 5.55
N SER A 245 4.67 -15.85 5.80
CA SER A 245 3.79 -16.48 4.82
C SER A 245 2.70 -17.27 5.52
N ALA A 246 1.44 -17.03 5.14
CA ALA A 246 0.30 -17.74 5.71
C ALA A 246 0.25 -19.24 5.33
N ASP A 247 0.90 -19.63 4.24
CA ASP A 247 0.88 -20.98 3.67
C ASP A 247 1.22 -22.05 4.73
N ASN A 248 0.42 -23.12 4.76
CA ASN A 248 0.58 -24.23 5.69
C ASN A 248 1.93 -24.98 5.53
N ALA A 249 2.63 -24.80 4.40
CA ALA A 249 3.96 -25.34 4.15
C ALA A 249 5.07 -24.66 4.97
N TYR A 250 4.83 -23.47 5.53
CA TYR A 250 5.80 -22.74 6.34
C TYR A 250 5.38 -22.68 7.82
N SER A 251 6.10 -21.95 8.66
CA SER A 251 5.91 -22.06 10.11
C SER A 251 4.80 -21.15 10.67
N CYS A 252 4.20 -20.27 9.86
CA CYS A 252 3.08 -19.43 10.33
C CYS A 252 1.73 -20.15 10.22
N GLN A 253 1.46 -20.86 9.12
CA GLN A 253 0.29 -21.74 8.96
C GLN A 253 -1.06 -21.08 9.28
N ASP A 254 -1.25 -19.84 8.83
CA ASP A 254 -2.48 -19.07 9.06
C ASP A 254 -3.49 -19.23 7.90
N GLU A 255 -3.13 -19.94 6.83
CA GLU A 255 -3.94 -20.14 5.62
C GLU A 255 -5.33 -20.71 5.92
N ASN A 256 -5.43 -21.69 6.80
CA ASN A 256 -6.73 -22.29 7.16
C ASN A 256 -7.66 -21.29 7.87
N VAL A 257 -7.10 -20.41 8.70
CA VAL A 257 -7.86 -19.35 9.38
C VAL A 257 -8.35 -18.33 8.37
N ILE A 258 -7.47 -17.89 7.47
CA ILE A 258 -7.78 -16.95 6.39
C ILE A 258 -8.88 -17.51 5.48
N ASN A 259 -8.76 -18.77 5.05
CA ASN A 259 -9.76 -19.44 4.22
C ASN A 259 -11.12 -19.55 4.90
N LYS A 260 -11.15 -19.68 6.23
CA LYS A 260 -12.40 -19.69 7.00
C LYS A 260 -13.05 -18.30 7.04
N LEU A 261 -12.26 -17.24 7.22
CA LEU A 261 -12.74 -15.85 7.27
C LEU A 261 -13.27 -15.35 5.93
N ILE A 262 -12.67 -15.76 4.81
CA ILE A 262 -13.12 -15.33 3.47
C ILE A 262 -14.44 -16.02 3.07
N LYS A 263 -14.74 -17.19 3.64
CA LYS A 263 -15.96 -17.96 3.35
C LYS A 263 -17.16 -17.61 4.23
N SER A 264 -16.94 -16.88 5.33
CA SER A 264 -17.97 -16.43 6.26
C SER A 264 -18.60 -15.12 5.82
#